data_AF-A0A7D9JJ60-F1
#
_entry.id   AF-A0A7D9JJ60-F1
#
_cell.length_a   1.000
_cell.length_b   1.000
_cell.length_c   1.000
_cell.angle_alpha   90.00
_cell.angle_beta   90.00
_cell.angle_gamma   90.00
#
_symmetry.space_group_name_H-M   'P 1'
#
loop_
_entity.id
_entity.type
_entity.pdbx_description
1 polymer ?
#
loop_
_entity_poly.entity_id
_entity_poly.type
_entity_poly.pdbx_seq_one_letter_code
_entity_poly.pdbx_strand_id
1 'polypeptide(L)'
;MVLLNFRSVEMKRSIVQDGQNGTMFAVQHSLFCDIYRDLSPRQHNICRNNLLLMESVIEGARLARQECIKQFNNERWDCSSISGKSTALGLMTKYATKEAAFNYALVTAGIVH
;
A
#
# COMPACT_ATOMS: atom_id res chain seq x y z
N MET A 1 -5.76 -21.17 -9.82
CA MET A 1 -4.95 -20.48 -8.80
C MET A 1 -3.75 -19.93 -9.54
N VAL A 2 -3.74 -18.63 -9.86
CA VAL A 2 -2.61 -18.04 -10.59
C VAL A 2 -1.40 -18.15 -9.67
N LEU A 3 -0.38 -18.89 -10.10
CA LEU A 3 0.87 -19.00 -9.36
C LEU A 3 1.50 -17.60 -9.34
N LEU A 4 1.39 -16.92 -8.21
CA LEU A 4 2.01 -15.62 -7.96
C LEU A 4 3.53 -15.78 -8.10
N ASN A 5 4.08 -15.37 -9.23
CA ASN A 5 5.53 -15.42 -9.45
C ASN A 5 6.14 -14.14 -8.88
N PHE A 6 6.26 -14.08 -7.54
CA PHE A 6 6.75 -12.94 -6.73
C PHE A 6 8.22 -12.56 -6.94
N ARG A 7 8.80 -12.85 -8.10
CA ARG A 7 10.24 -12.79 -8.36
C ARG A 7 10.82 -11.38 -8.48
N SER A 8 10.13 -10.33 -8.02
CA SER A 8 10.48 -8.94 -8.30
C SER A 8 10.32 -7.96 -7.12
N VAL A 9 10.31 -8.41 -5.87
CA VAL A 9 10.38 -7.52 -4.69
C VAL A 9 11.81 -7.49 -4.15
N GLU A 10 12.76 -7.05 -4.98
CA GLU A 10 14.05 -6.60 -4.46
C GLU A 10 13.81 -5.28 -3.71
N MET A 11 13.64 -5.42 -2.40
CA MET A 11 13.75 -4.33 -1.44
C MET A 11 15.16 -3.75 -1.53
N LYS A 12 15.36 -2.77 -2.42
CA LYS A 12 16.57 -1.97 -2.42
C LYS A 12 16.55 -1.11 -1.16
N ARG A 13 17.46 -1.43 -0.23
CA ARG A 13 17.89 -0.60 0.90
C ARG A 13 17.94 0.88 0.49
N SER A 14 16.96 1.65 0.93
CA SER A 14 17.01 3.11 1.04
C SER A 14 16.02 3.57 2.10
N ILE A 15 16.11 3.03 3.32
CA ILE A 15 15.45 3.61 4.51
C ILE A 15 16.50 3.83 5.62
N VAL A 16 17.75 4.14 5.24
CA VAL A 16 18.78 4.67 6.15
C VAL A 16 19.68 5.65 5.39
N GLN A 17 19.12 6.63 4.68
CA GLN A 17 19.86 7.81 4.22
C GLN A 17 18.93 9.01 4.12
N ASP A 18 18.50 9.53 5.27
CA ASP A 18 18.51 10.98 5.47
C ASP A 18 18.31 11.28 6.96
N GLY A 19 19.40 11.62 7.63
CA GLY A 19 19.32 12.33 8.90
C GLY A 19 18.87 13.76 8.62
N GLN A 20 17.56 14.03 8.63
CA GLN A 20 17.03 15.39 8.44
C GLN A 20 15.86 15.68 9.41
N ASN A 21 16.16 16.53 10.40
CA ASN A 21 15.26 17.32 11.28
C ASN A 21 13.87 16.72 11.61
N GLY A 22 13.79 16.03 12.76
CA GLY A 22 12.62 15.28 13.24
C GLY A 22 11.29 16.03 13.42
N THR A 23 11.25 17.36 13.23
CA THR A 23 9.99 18.14 13.24
C THR A 23 9.27 18.15 11.89
N MET A 24 9.99 18.09 10.77
CA MET A 24 9.39 18.08 9.42
C MET A 24 8.87 16.68 9.03
N PHE A 25 9.59 15.63 9.45
CA PHE A 25 9.21 14.24 9.20
C PHE A 25 7.89 13.88 9.91
N ALA A 26 7.71 14.32 11.16
CA ALA A 26 6.47 14.07 11.91
C ALA A 26 5.24 14.75 11.29
N VAL A 27 5.39 15.97 10.74
CA VAL A 27 4.28 16.73 10.12
C VAL A 27 3.86 16.11 8.79
N GLN A 28 4.82 15.73 7.94
CA GLN A 28 4.53 15.05 6.68
C GLN A 28 3.85 13.70 6.91
N HIS A 29 4.25 12.99 7.97
CA HIS A 29 3.65 11.71 8.31
C HIS A 29 2.27 11.83 8.98
N SER A 30 2.03 12.86 9.80
CA SER A 30 0.71 13.08 10.42
C SER A 30 -0.37 13.37 9.38
N LEU A 31 -0.02 14.07 8.29
CA LEU A 31 -0.92 14.28 7.16
C LEU A 31 -1.35 12.97 6.50
N PHE A 32 -0.54 11.90 6.49
CA PHE A 32 -0.94 10.62 5.89
C PHE A 32 -2.19 10.05 6.56
N CYS A 33 -2.23 10.03 7.89
CA CYS A 33 -3.39 9.49 8.62
C CYS A 33 -4.67 10.28 8.34
N ASP A 34 -4.57 11.57 8.03
CA ASP A 34 -5.71 12.46 7.78
C ASP A 34 -6.11 12.54 6.30
N ILE A 35 -5.19 12.26 5.37
CA ILE A 35 -5.46 12.17 3.92
C ILE A 35 -6.37 10.96 3.61
N TYR A 36 -6.36 9.94 4.46
CA TYR A 36 -7.12 8.71 4.28
C TYR A 36 -8.54 8.84 4.84
N ARG A 37 -9.46 9.30 3.98
CA ARG A 37 -10.87 9.55 4.32
C ARG A 37 -11.65 8.32 4.83
N ASP A 38 -11.10 7.11 4.66
CA ASP A 38 -11.78 5.84 4.96
C ASP A 38 -11.18 5.09 6.17
N LEU A 39 -10.34 5.73 7.00
CA LEU A 39 -9.86 5.08 8.23
C LEU A 39 -10.93 5.08 9.32
N SER A 40 -11.22 3.90 9.87
CA SER A 40 -11.98 3.80 11.12
C SER A 40 -11.23 4.51 12.26
N PRO A 41 -11.92 4.97 13.33
CA PRO A 41 -11.27 5.63 14.47
C PRO A 41 -10.11 4.81 15.07
N ARG A 42 -10.27 3.47 15.10
CA ARG A 42 -9.22 2.56 15.58
C ARG A 42 -8.00 2.56 14.65
N GLN A 43 -8.20 2.48 13.34
CA GLN A 43 -7.10 2.52 12.36
C GLN A 43 -6.39 3.88 12.38
N HIS A 44 -7.13 4.97 12.56
CA HIS A 44 -6.58 6.31 12.69
C HIS A 44 -5.65 6.44 13.91
N ASN A 45 -6.05 5.86 15.05
CA ASN A 45 -5.20 5.79 16.24
C ASN A 45 -3.94 4.95 16.00
N ILE A 46 -4.06 3.79 15.35
CA ILE A 46 -2.89 2.96 15.01
C ILE A 46 -1.92 3.73 14.10
N CYS A 47 -2.44 4.40 13.07
CA CYS A 47 -1.64 5.20 12.15
C CYS A 47 -0.87 6.30 12.88
N ARG A 48 -1.54 7.10 13.71
CA ARG A 48 -0.91 8.19 14.49
C ARG A 48 0.12 7.71 15.50
N ASN A 49 -0.04 6.50 16.04
CA ASN A 49 0.94 5.91 16.96
C ASN A 49 2.14 5.27 16.24
N ASN A 50 2.08 5.10 14.90
CA ASN A 50 3.10 4.40 14.11
C ASN A 50 3.54 5.21 12.88
N LEU A 51 3.59 6.54 12.98
CA LEU A 51 3.87 7.45 11.86
C LEU A 51 5.14 7.07 11.08
N LEU A 52 6.24 6.74 11.78
CA LEU A 52 7.51 6.39 11.14
C LEU A 52 7.42 5.13 10.27
N LEU A 53 6.50 4.21 10.56
CA LEU A 53 6.30 2.98 9.78
C LEU A 53 5.41 3.19 8.55
N MET A 54 4.61 4.25 8.53
CA MET A 54 3.61 4.47 7.48
C MET A 54 4.22 4.64 6.09
N GLU A 55 5.46 5.12 5.99
CA GLU A 55 6.16 5.20 4.70
C GLU A 55 6.39 3.82 4.09
N SER A 56 6.88 2.86 4.87
CA SER A 56 7.05 1.47 4.42
C SER A 56 5.72 0.82 4.02
N VAL A 57 4.65 1.14 4.74
CA VAL A 57 3.30 0.64 4.42
C VAL A 57 2.82 1.15 3.05
N ILE A 58 3.01 2.44 2.78
CA ILE A 58 2.63 3.04 1.49
C ILE A 58 3.46 2.44 0.36
N GLU A 59 4.75 2.28 0.59
CA GLU A 59 5.68 1.72 -0.39
C GLU A 59 5.34 0.27 -0.73
N GLY A 60 5.05 -0.55 0.29
CA GLY A 60 4.60 -1.93 0.10
C GLY A 60 3.32 -2.04 -0.72
N ALA A 61 2.34 -1.18 -0.46
CA ALA A 61 1.11 -1.10 -1.25
C ALA A 61 1.37 -0.65 -2.71
N ARG A 62 2.31 0.28 -2.92
CA ARG A 62 2.74 0.73 -4.26
C ARG A 62 3.39 -0.41 -5.05
N LEU A 63 4.27 -1.18 -4.42
CA LEU A 63 4.93 -2.34 -5.04
C LEU A 63 3.93 -3.44 -5.39
N ALA A 64 3.02 -3.77 -4.46
CA ALA A 64 1.94 -4.73 -4.69
C ALA A 64 1.12 -4.38 -5.94
N ARG A 65 0.81 -3.09 -6.12
CA ARG A 65 0.09 -2.63 -7.30
C ARG A 65 0.89 -2.79 -8.59
N GLN A 66 2.17 -2.44 -8.58
CA GLN A 66 3.03 -2.63 -9.76
C GLN A 66 3.10 -4.09 -10.17
N GLU A 67 3.17 -4.99 -9.19
CA GLU A 67 3.16 -6.43 -9.45
C GLU A 67 1.80 -6.89 -10.00
N CYS A 68 0.69 -6.38 -9.47
CA CYS A 68 -0.65 -6.66 -10.01
C CYS A 68 -0.74 -6.32 -11.50
N ILE A 69 -0.33 -5.09 -11.86
CA ILE A 69 -0.34 -4.62 -13.26
C ILE A 69 0.55 -5.52 -14.12
N LYS A 70 1.73 -5.93 -13.62
CA LYS A 70 2.62 -6.83 -14.36
C LYS A 70 1.99 -8.21 -14.58
N GLN A 71 1.40 -8.81 -13.55
CA GLN A 71 0.84 -10.16 -13.59
C GLN A 71 -0.46 -10.24 -14.40
N PHE A 72 -1.28 -9.18 -14.39
CA PHE A 72 -2.60 -9.15 -14.99
C PHE A 72 -2.68 -8.27 -16.26
N ASN A 73 -1.55 -7.83 -16.83
CA ASN A 73 -1.54 -6.92 -18.00
C ASN A 73 -2.33 -7.44 -19.22
N ASN A 74 -2.49 -8.76 -19.35
CA ASN A 74 -3.19 -9.42 -20.45
C ASN A 74 -4.56 -9.96 -20.04
N GLU A 75 -5.01 -9.68 -18.82
CA GLU A 75 -6.29 -10.11 -18.30
C GLU A 75 -7.35 -9.02 -18.47
N ARG A 76 -8.63 -9.41 -18.44
CA ARG A 76 -9.74 -8.44 -18.51
C ARG A 76 -9.73 -7.42 -17.37
N TRP A 77 -9.21 -7.82 -16.21
CA TRP A 77 -8.94 -6.93 -15.09
C TRP A 77 -7.44 -6.73 -14.97
N ASP A 78 -6.96 -5.61 -15.50
CA ASP A 78 -5.54 -5.23 -15.63
C ASP A 78 -4.98 -4.48 -14.41
N CYS A 79 -5.71 -4.52 -13.29
CA CYS A 79 -5.42 -3.78 -12.06
C CYS A 79 -5.40 -2.23 -12.21
N SER A 80 -5.77 -1.64 -13.36
CA SER A 80 -5.77 -0.19 -13.57
C SER A 80 -6.84 0.53 -12.72
N SER A 81 -7.96 -0.13 -12.45
CA SER A 81 -9.04 0.38 -11.59
C SER A 81 -8.65 0.56 -10.12
N ILE A 82 -7.50 0.01 -9.71
CA ILE A 82 -6.94 0.17 -8.36
C ILE A 82 -6.35 1.58 -8.14
N SER A 83 -6.23 2.40 -9.19
CA SER A 83 -6.00 3.86 -9.05
C SER A 83 -7.30 4.60 -8.73
N GLY A 84 -7.62 4.73 -7.46
CA GLY A 84 -8.67 5.62 -7.01
C GLY A 84 -8.21 6.35 -5.77
N LYS A 85 -8.40 7.67 -5.74
CA LYS A 85 -8.16 8.56 -4.59
C LYS A 85 -8.95 8.15 -3.31
N SER A 86 -9.73 7.06 -3.33
CA SER A 86 -10.54 6.59 -2.20
C SER A 86 -9.76 5.71 -1.22
N THR A 87 -8.82 4.87 -1.67
CA THR A 87 -8.03 4.02 -0.77
C THR A 87 -6.56 4.13 -1.11
N ALA A 88 -5.78 4.78 -0.24
CA ALA A 88 -4.35 4.99 -0.48
C ALA A 88 -3.53 3.71 -0.54
N LEU A 89 -4.04 2.62 0.04
CA LEU A 89 -3.44 1.29 -0.07
C LEU A 89 -3.89 0.54 -1.33
N GLY A 90 -4.76 1.12 -2.15
CA GLY A 90 -5.32 0.47 -3.34
C GLY A 90 -6.17 -0.75 -3.00
N LEU A 91 -6.85 -0.75 -1.85
CA LEU A 91 -7.73 -1.85 -1.44
C LEU A 91 -9.11 -1.72 -2.05
N MET A 92 -9.59 -2.81 -2.66
CA MET A 92 -10.94 -2.94 -3.23
C MET A 92 -11.96 -3.39 -2.17
N THR A 93 -12.34 -2.50 -1.25
CA THR A 93 -13.21 -2.86 -0.10
C THR A 93 -14.70 -2.88 -0.42
N LYS A 94 -15.13 -2.20 -1.49
CA LYS A 94 -16.56 -2.03 -1.82
C LYS A 94 -17.19 -3.27 -2.46
N TYR A 95 -16.40 -4.17 -3.04
CA TYR A 95 -16.90 -5.29 -3.83
C TYR A 95 -16.34 -6.62 -3.33
N ALA A 96 -17.19 -7.65 -3.23
CA ALA A 96 -16.79 -8.99 -2.81
C ALA A 96 -16.50 -9.89 -4.03
N THR A 97 -15.49 -9.53 -4.82
CA THR A 97 -15.09 -10.29 -6.01
C THR A 97 -13.79 -11.06 -5.79
N LYS A 98 -13.44 -11.96 -6.72
CA LYS A 98 -12.16 -12.70 -6.68
C LYS A 98 -10.97 -11.76 -6.81
N GLU A 99 -11.12 -10.73 -7.65
CA GLU A 99 -10.15 -9.67 -7.88
C GLU A 99 -9.93 -8.84 -6.61
N ALA A 100 -10.99 -8.52 -5.86
CA ALA A 100 -10.89 -7.82 -4.58
C ALA A 100 -10.17 -8.66 -3.52
N ALA A 101 -10.48 -9.95 -3.41
CA ALA A 101 -9.79 -10.87 -2.50
C ALA A 101 -8.30 -11.01 -2.85
N PHE A 102 -7.98 -11.12 -4.15
CA PHE A 102 -6.62 -11.16 -4.63
C PHE A 102 -5.84 -9.88 -4.33
N ASN A 103 -6.45 -8.71 -4.60
CA ASN A 103 -5.86 -7.41 -4.30
C ASN A 103 -5.54 -7.25 -2.81
N TYR A 104 -6.44 -7.67 -1.91
CA TYR A 104 -6.20 -7.61 -0.47
C TYR A 104 -5.00 -8.47 -0.05
N ALA A 105 -4.92 -9.70 -0.55
CA ALA A 105 -3.80 -10.61 -0.27
C ALA A 105 -2.47 -10.04 -0.81
N LEU A 106 -2.47 -9.50 -2.03
CA LEU A 106 -1.29 -8.95 -2.67
C LEU A 106 -0.78 -7.69 -1.97
N VAL A 107 -1.67 -6.76 -1.60
CA VAL A 107 -1.31 -5.54 -0.86
C VAL A 107 -0.77 -5.89 0.53
N THR A 108 -1.39 -6.84 1.22
CA THR A 108 -0.90 -7.29 2.53
C THR A 108 0.49 -7.93 2.41
N ALA A 109 0.71 -8.77 1.40
CA ALA A 109 2.03 -9.33 1.12
C ALA A 109 3.06 -8.23 0.85
N GLY A 110 2.70 -7.21 0.05
CA GLY A 110 3.59 -6.08 -0.23
C GLY A 110 3.93 -5.24 1.01
N ILE A 111 3.00 -5.08 1.95
CA ILE A 111 3.22 -4.31 3.19
C ILE A 111 4.11 -5.05 4.20
N VAL A 112 4.01 -6.38 4.26
CA VAL A 112 4.73 -7.21 5.25
C VAL A 112 6.17 -7.51 4.84
N HIS A 113 6.46 -7.47 3.53
CA HIS A 113 7.76 -7.82 2.98
C HIS A 113 8.72 -6.66 2.87
#